data_AF-A0A3A4PRD7-F1
#
_entry.id   AF-A0A3A4PRD7-F1
#
_cell.length_a   1.000
_cell.length_b   1.000
_cell.length_c   1.000
_cell.angle_alpha   90.00
_cell.angle_beta   90.00
_cell.angle_gamma   90.00
#
_symmetry.space_group_name_H-M   'P 1'
#
loop_
_entity.id
_entity.type
_entity.pdbx_description
1 polymer ?
#
loop_
_entity_poly.entity_id
_entity_poly.type
_entity_poly.pdbx_seq_one_letter_code
_entity_poly.pdbx_strand_id
1 'polypeptide(L)'
;MLPWESDIRDPVADVRSPEMAENETLDLWSPSNRRWQAFFDSIVRGDSPDALADEAIACLCRIFKRLPSLLPLKELLDAARSGPVAAKRVARRCRRGRDYAELMAQQASFQSDPVAIITGVALAALDRILEQIKSKVVPGQAFPDFCEFTKLRNAVVMRVAPRIESLARKVAEAPDQGPRMPPVRKAERERQQRALLAFSLQPCSGTHG
;
A
#
# COMPACT_ATOMS: atom_id res chain seq x y z
N MET A 1 57.64 16.81 24.98
CA MET A 1 57.26 16.04 23.78
C MET A 1 56.73 14.69 24.26
N LEU A 2 55.42 14.56 24.43
CA LEU A 2 54.64 13.33 24.21
C LEU A 2 53.15 13.75 24.10
N PRO A 3 52.47 13.41 23.00
CA PRO A 3 51.13 13.91 22.65
C PRO A 3 50.05 13.00 23.24
N TRP A 4 49.07 13.58 23.92
CA TRP A 4 47.92 12.84 24.47
C TRP A 4 46.57 13.29 23.91
N GLU A 5 46.55 13.94 22.74
CA GLU A 5 45.32 14.10 21.95
C GLU A 5 44.97 12.77 21.29
N SER A 6 44.40 11.86 22.09
CA SER A 6 43.73 10.68 21.58
C SER A 6 42.36 11.13 21.07
N ASP A 7 42.31 11.36 19.76
CA ASP A 7 41.12 11.48 18.93
C ASP A 7 40.15 10.33 19.24
N ILE A 8 39.19 10.56 20.14
CA ILE A 8 38.02 9.70 20.30
C ILE A 8 37.10 10.01 19.12
N ARG A 9 37.42 9.42 17.96
CA ARG A 9 36.46 9.28 16.88
C ARG A 9 35.50 8.18 17.26
N ASP A 10 34.38 8.57 17.86
CA ASP A 10 33.21 7.70 17.91
C ASP A 10 32.89 7.27 16.47
N PRO A 11 32.89 5.97 16.16
CA PRO A 11 32.32 5.52 14.91
C PRO A 11 30.82 5.76 15.04
N VAL A 12 30.33 6.85 14.44
CA VAL A 12 28.92 7.00 14.10
C VAL A 12 28.62 5.83 13.19
N ALA A 13 28.13 4.74 13.79
CA ALA A 13 27.55 3.64 13.06
C ALA A 13 26.47 4.27 12.18
N ASP A 14 26.73 4.25 10.88
CA ASP A 14 25.75 4.51 9.84
C ASP A 14 24.63 3.48 10.05
N VAL A 15 23.69 3.81 10.93
CA VAL A 15 22.44 3.08 11.10
C VAL A 15 21.68 3.34 9.82
N ARG A 16 22.03 2.57 8.79
CA ARG A 16 21.22 2.39 7.60
C ARG A 16 19.87 1.93 8.12
N SER A 17 18.93 2.87 8.17
CA SER A 17 17.54 2.59 8.49
C SER A 17 17.15 1.43 7.59
N PRO A 18 16.66 0.30 8.13
CA PRO A 18 16.33 -0.85 7.31
C PRO A 18 15.40 -0.37 6.21
N GLU A 19 15.86 -0.53 4.96
CA GLU A 19 15.13 -0.09 3.77
C GLU A 19 13.70 -0.61 3.88
N MET A 20 12.75 0.30 4.11
CA MET A 20 11.37 -0.08 4.34
C MET A 20 10.90 -0.86 3.12
N ALA A 21 10.48 -2.10 3.32
CA ALA A 21 10.17 -2.94 2.18
C ALA A 21 8.93 -2.40 1.46
N GLU A 22 8.86 -2.60 0.14
CA GLU A 22 7.79 -2.03 -0.67
C GLU A 22 6.39 -2.30 -0.08
N ASN A 23 5.57 -1.24 -0.03
CA ASN A 23 4.15 -1.25 0.37
C ASN A 23 3.87 -1.48 1.87
N GLU A 24 4.79 -1.13 2.76
CA GLU A 24 4.56 -1.11 4.22
C GLU A 24 3.74 0.11 4.70
N THR A 25 3.57 1.12 3.84
CA THR A 25 2.86 2.36 4.12
C THR A 25 1.75 2.64 3.10
N LEU A 26 0.77 3.43 3.52
CA LEU A 26 -0.28 4.00 2.67
C LEU A 26 0.04 5.41 2.18
N ASP A 27 1.25 5.92 2.41
CA ASP A 27 1.74 7.15 1.81
C ASP A 27 2.15 6.91 0.36
N LEU A 28 1.44 7.53 -0.58
CA LEU A 28 1.72 7.45 -2.02
C LEU A 28 3.09 8.06 -2.36
N TRP A 29 3.52 9.08 -1.62
CA TRP A 29 4.73 9.85 -1.91
C TRP A 29 5.98 9.22 -1.30
N SER A 30 5.82 8.18 -0.47
CA SER A 30 6.92 7.43 0.06
C SER A 30 7.75 6.80 -1.08
N PRO A 31 9.09 6.95 -1.09
CA PRO A 31 9.97 6.33 -2.10
C PRO A 31 9.86 4.79 -2.16
N SER A 32 9.39 4.16 -1.08
CA SER A 32 9.17 2.71 -1.02
C SER A 32 7.84 2.28 -1.64
N ASN A 33 6.99 3.21 -2.10
CA ASN A 33 5.64 2.92 -2.59
C ASN A 33 5.48 2.97 -4.12
N ARG A 34 6.49 2.45 -4.84
CA ARG A 34 6.61 2.49 -6.31
C ARG A 34 5.39 1.96 -7.08
N ARG A 35 4.61 1.06 -6.48
CA ARG A 35 3.44 0.44 -7.12
C ARG A 35 2.24 1.37 -7.15
N TRP A 36 1.98 2.01 -6.03
CA TRP A 36 0.94 3.04 -5.98
C TRP A 36 1.35 4.26 -6.82
N GLN A 37 2.66 4.53 -6.95
CA GLN A 37 3.15 5.54 -7.91
C GLN A 37 2.89 5.15 -9.36
N ALA A 38 3.13 3.89 -9.77
CA ALA A 38 2.77 3.42 -11.10
C ALA A 38 1.25 3.54 -11.38
N PHE A 39 0.42 3.23 -10.38
CA PHE A 39 -1.02 3.46 -10.45
C PHE A 39 -1.39 4.95 -10.61
N PHE A 40 -0.70 5.84 -9.90
CA PHE A 40 -0.83 7.29 -10.07
C PHE A 40 -0.45 7.72 -11.50
N ASP A 41 0.66 7.25 -12.04
CA ASP A 41 1.10 7.56 -13.39
C ASP A 41 0.08 7.09 -14.45
N SER A 42 -0.52 5.90 -14.24
CA SER A 42 -1.59 5.40 -15.10
C SER A 42 -2.85 6.28 -15.06
N ILE A 43 -3.18 6.85 -13.89
CA ILE A 43 -4.27 7.83 -13.76
C ILE A 43 -3.93 9.12 -14.52
N VAL A 44 -2.72 9.64 -14.35
CA VAL A 44 -2.28 10.87 -15.04
C VAL A 44 -2.22 10.69 -16.56
N ARG A 45 -1.84 9.50 -17.02
CA ARG A 45 -1.84 9.14 -18.45
C ARG A 45 -3.25 9.00 -19.05
N GLY A 46 -4.28 8.89 -18.22
CA GLY A 46 -5.66 8.72 -18.67
C GLY A 46 -5.99 7.28 -19.09
N ASP A 47 -5.40 6.29 -18.42
CA ASP A 47 -5.72 4.88 -18.67
C ASP A 47 -7.20 4.57 -18.35
N SER A 48 -7.73 3.52 -18.98
CA SER A 48 -9.13 3.14 -18.81
C SER A 48 -9.45 2.70 -17.38
N PRO A 49 -10.70 2.86 -16.90
CA PRO A 49 -11.10 2.41 -15.57
C PRO A 49 -10.85 0.91 -15.32
N ASP A 50 -10.92 0.08 -16.37
CA ASP A 50 -10.62 -1.35 -16.30
C ASP A 50 -9.13 -1.62 -16.05
N ALA A 51 -8.24 -0.94 -16.80
CA ALA A 51 -6.80 -1.05 -16.60
C ALA A 51 -6.37 -0.57 -15.21
N LEU A 52 -6.95 0.55 -14.76
CA LEU A 52 -6.73 1.08 -13.42
C LEU A 52 -7.22 0.11 -12.33
N ALA A 53 -8.39 -0.51 -12.53
CA ALA A 53 -8.90 -1.51 -11.60
C ALA A 53 -8.00 -2.75 -11.51
N ASP A 54 -7.44 -3.21 -12.63
CA ASP A 54 -6.45 -4.29 -12.65
C ASP A 54 -5.17 -3.94 -11.88
N GLU A 55 -4.65 -2.74 -12.08
CA GLU A 55 -3.45 -2.28 -11.41
C GLU A 55 -3.67 -2.10 -9.90
N ALA A 56 -4.80 -1.52 -9.49
CA ALA A 56 -5.19 -1.39 -8.09
C ALA A 56 -5.30 -2.77 -7.39
N ILE A 57 -5.94 -3.74 -8.04
CA ILE A 57 -6.05 -5.11 -7.53
C ILE A 57 -4.67 -5.78 -7.44
N ALA A 58 -3.80 -5.58 -8.43
CA ALA A 58 -2.45 -6.11 -8.40
C ALA A 58 -1.65 -5.54 -7.20
N CYS A 59 -1.79 -4.25 -6.90
CA CYS A 59 -1.18 -3.61 -5.74
C CYS A 59 -1.68 -4.24 -4.43
N LEU A 60 -3.00 -4.29 -4.25
CA LEU A 60 -3.64 -4.86 -3.07
C LEU A 60 -3.25 -6.34 -2.85
N CYS A 61 -3.22 -7.14 -3.93
CA CYS A 61 -2.82 -8.53 -3.84
C CYS A 61 -1.40 -8.72 -3.29
N ARG A 62 -0.44 -7.88 -3.69
CA ARG A 62 0.92 -7.96 -3.16
C ARG A 62 1.00 -7.54 -1.71
N ILE A 63 0.28 -6.48 -1.34
CA ILE A 63 0.15 -6.04 0.05
C ILE A 63 -0.37 -7.19 0.91
N PHE A 64 -1.52 -7.76 0.55
CA PHE A 64 -2.14 -8.85 1.31
C PHE A 64 -1.30 -10.13 1.34
N LYS A 65 -0.52 -10.41 0.30
CA LYS A 65 0.45 -11.52 0.31
C LYS A 65 1.58 -11.30 1.32
N ARG A 66 2.03 -10.06 1.51
CA ARG A 66 3.10 -9.73 2.46
C ARG A 66 2.59 -9.45 3.86
N LEU A 67 1.32 -9.12 4.02
CA LEU A 67 0.74 -8.69 5.28
C LEU A 67 1.02 -9.64 6.46
N PRO A 68 0.93 -10.98 6.33
CA PRO A 68 1.24 -11.91 7.41
C PRO A 68 2.71 -11.86 7.87
N SER A 69 3.63 -11.43 7.00
CA SER A 69 5.05 -11.24 7.33
C SER A 69 5.35 -9.86 7.96
N LEU A 70 4.40 -8.92 7.85
CA LEU A 70 4.55 -7.55 8.34
C LEU A 70 3.87 -7.35 9.70
N LEU A 71 2.75 -8.02 9.94
CA LEU A 71 1.95 -7.89 11.15
C LEU A 71 1.33 -9.24 11.54
N PRO A 72 0.98 -9.45 12.82
CA PRO A 72 0.33 -10.67 13.28
C PRO A 72 -1.13 -10.68 12.82
N LEU A 73 -1.36 -10.98 11.54
CA LEU A 73 -2.67 -10.84 10.88
C LEU A 73 -3.75 -11.66 11.58
N LYS A 74 -3.47 -12.93 11.88
CA LYS A 74 -4.40 -13.81 12.58
C LYS A 74 -4.78 -13.25 13.96
N GLU A 75 -3.79 -12.82 14.75
CA GLU A 75 -4.02 -12.22 16.06
C GLU A 75 -4.86 -10.93 15.95
N LEU A 76 -4.63 -10.10 14.93
CA LEU A 76 -5.42 -8.90 14.67
C LEU A 76 -6.88 -9.23 14.32
N LEU A 77 -7.11 -10.25 13.49
CA LEU A 77 -8.46 -10.69 13.12
C LEU A 77 -9.20 -11.30 14.32
N ASP A 78 -8.53 -12.13 15.12
CA ASP A 78 -9.11 -12.72 16.33
C ASP A 78 -9.41 -11.63 17.38
N ALA A 79 -8.52 -10.65 17.53
CA ALA A 79 -8.75 -9.50 18.39
C ALA A 79 -9.90 -8.61 17.88
N ALA A 80 -10.05 -8.45 16.56
CA ALA A 80 -11.17 -7.72 15.96
C ALA A 80 -12.52 -8.37 16.25
N ARG A 81 -12.59 -9.72 16.23
CA ARG A 81 -13.78 -10.47 16.65
C ARG A 81 -14.13 -10.24 18.12
N SER A 82 -13.12 -10.01 18.96
CA SER A 82 -13.29 -9.71 20.38
C SER A 82 -13.67 -8.24 20.65
N GLY A 83 -13.63 -7.39 19.63
CA GLY A 83 -14.05 -6.00 19.67
C GLY A 83 -12.94 -4.98 19.37
N PRO A 84 -13.31 -3.71 19.11
CA PRO A 84 -12.39 -2.68 18.61
C PRO A 84 -11.29 -2.32 19.61
N VAL A 85 -11.53 -2.43 20.91
CA VAL A 85 -10.51 -2.14 21.94
C VAL A 85 -9.38 -3.18 21.90
N ALA A 86 -9.71 -4.46 21.73
CA ALA A 86 -8.73 -5.52 21.61
C ALA A 86 -7.91 -5.35 20.32
N ALA A 87 -8.57 -5.14 19.17
CA ALA A 87 -7.89 -4.88 17.91
C ALA A 87 -6.93 -3.68 17.98
N LYS A 88 -7.36 -2.56 18.58
CA LYS A 88 -6.49 -1.38 18.78
C LYS A 88 -5.27 -1.69 19.63
N ARG A 89 -5.38 -2.56 20.64
CA ARG A 89 -4.24 -2.97 21.48
C ARG A 89 -3.23 -3.79 20.69
N VAL A 90 -3.68 -4.71 19.83
CA VAL A 90 -2.79 -5.49 18.96
C VAL A 90 -2.14 -4.56 17.92
N ALA A 91 -2.92 -3.69 17.28
CA ALA A 91 -2.41 -2.76 16.25
C ALA A 91 -1.30 -1.85 16.78
N ARG A 92 -1.44 -1.32 18.00
CA ARG A 92 -0.41 -0.49 18.65
C ARG A 92 0.92 -1.20 18.90
N ARG A 93 0.93 -2.53 18.96
CA ARG A 93 2.16 -3.34 19.13
C ARG A 93 2.85 -3.64 17.79
N CYS A 94 2.20 -3.39 16.66
CA CYS A 94 2.76 -3.64 15.34
C CYS A 94 3.80 -2.56 14.99
N ARG A 95 5.07 -2.97 14.85
CA ARG A 95 6.16 -2.08 14.42
C ARG A 95 6.20 -1.89 12.90
N ARG A 96 5.76 -2.89 12.14
CA ARG A 96 5.68 -2.89 10.67
C ARG A 96 4.23 -3.03 10.23
N GLY A 97 3.92 -2.55 9.03
CA GLY A 97 2.56 -2.55 8.49
C GLY A 97 1.55 -1.79 9.36
N ARG A 98 2.02 -0.80 10.13
CA ARG A 98 1.23 -0.07 11.13
C ARG A 98 -0.02 0.57 10.52
N ASP A 99 0.10 1.17 9.34
CA ASP A 99 -1.02 1.78 8.63
C ASP A 99 -2.16 0.79 8.37
N TYR A 100 -1.82 -0.45 8.00
CA TYR A 100 -2.79 -1.52 7.77
C TYR A 100 -3.34 -2.10 9.07
N ALA A 101 -2.52 -2.24 10.10
CA ALA A 101 -2.97 -2.67 11.42
C ALA A 101 -3.97 -1.66 12.02
N GLU A 102 -3.70 -0.37 11.87
CA GLU A 102 -4.60 0.71 12.30
C GLU A 102 -5.91 0.70 11.49
N LEU A 103 -5.85 0.51 10.17
CA LEU A 103 -7.06 0.32 9.36
C LEU A 103 -7.88 -0.90 9.82
N MET A 104 -7.24 -2.04 10.10
CA MET A 104 -7.92 -3.23 10.63
C MET A 104 -8.64 -2.94 11.94
N ALA A 105 -7.97 -2.25 12.86
CA ALA A 105 -8.56 -1.86 14.13
C ALA A 105 -9.71 -0.84 13.98
N GLN A 106 -9.65 0.04 12.96
CA GLN A 106 -10.77 0.93 12.61
C GLN A 106 -11.97 0.12 12.10
N GLN A 107 -11.74 -0.78 11.13
CA GLN A 107 -12.82 -1.62 10.56
C GLN A 107 -13.45 -2.57 11.57
N ALA A 108 -12.68 -3.05 12.55
CA ALA A 108 -13.17 -3.84 13.68
C ALA A 108 -14.21 -3.11 14.57
N SER A 109 -14.37 -1.79 14.41
CA SER A 109 -15.41 -1.02 15.11
C SER A 109 -16.79 -1.18 14.46
N PHE A 110 -16.83 -1.62 13.20
CA PHE A 110 -18.05 -1.73 12.39
C PHE A 110 -18.37 -3.16 11.99
N GLN A 111 -17.35 -4.02 11.94
CA GLN A 111 -17.44 -5.37 11.41
C GLN A 111 -16.76 -6.35 12.36
N SER A 112 -17.38 -7.51 12.58
CA SER A 112 -16.79 -8.64 13.32
C SER A 112 -16.37 -9.79 12.40
N ASP A 113 -16.88 -9.84 11.18
CA ASP A 113 -16.54 -10.86 10.19
C ASP A 113 -15.16 -10.58 9.56
N PRO A 114 -14.21 -11.54 9.57
CA PRO A 114 -12.88 -11.35 9.00
C PRO A 114 -12.88 -10.93 7.52
N VAL A 115 -13.78 -11.49 6.71
CA VAL A 115 -13.85 -11.14 5.27
C VAL A 115 -14.31 -9.70 5.11
N ALA A 116 -15.33 -9.27 5.85
CA ALA A 116 -15.80 -7.89 5.87
C ALA A 116 -14.72 -6.92 6.37
N ILE A 117 -13.97 -7.28 7.40
CA ILE A 117 -12.84 -6.47 7.90
C ILE A 117 -11.79 -6.30 6.82
N ILE A 118 -11.32 -7.38 6.20
CA ILE A 118 -10.28 -7.33 5.17
C ILE A 118 -10.76 -6.55 3.93
N THR A 119 -12.03 -6.74 3.55
CA THR A 119 -12.67 -5.99 2.46
C THR A 119 -12.68 -4.49 2.78
N GLY A 120 -13.11 -4.10 3.98
CA GLY A 120 -13.12 -2.72 4.43
C GLY A 120 -11.71 -2.11 4.47
N VAL A 121 -10.70 -2.88 4.89
CA VAL A 121 -9.30 -2.43 4.88
C VAL A 121 -8.80 -2.18 3.47
N ALA A 122 -9.07 -3.09 2.53
CA ALA A 122 -8.65 -2.96 1.14
C ALA A 122 -9.29 -1.74 0.47
N LEU A 123 -10.59 -1.53 0.69
CA LEU A 123 -11.32 -0.38 0.18
C LEU A 123 -10.80 0.92 0.81
N ALA A 124 -10.62 0.96 2.13
CA ALA A 124 -10.08 2.14 2.82
C ALA A 124 -8.65 2.47 2.40
N ALA A 125 -7.82 1.45 2.13
CA ALA A 125 -6.46 1.64 1.60
C ALA A 125 -6.50 2.27 0.19
N LEU A 126 -7.31 1.72 -0.71
CA LEU A 126 -7.50 2.29 -2.05
C LEU A 126 -8.06 3.72 -1.97
N ASP A 127 -9.02 3.95 -1.09
CA ASP A 127 -9.64 5.27 -0.90
C ASP A 127 -8.61 6.31 -0.45
N ARG A 128 -7.79 5.98 0.55
CA ARG A 128 -6.70 6.86 1.01
C ARG A 128 -5.70 7.17 -0.10
N ILE A 129 -5.39 6.23 -0.97
CA ILE A 129 -4.49 6.47 -2.11
C ILE A 129 -5.18 7.40 -3.12
N LEU A 130 -6.42 7.12 -3.51
CA LEU A 130 -7.16 7.94 -4.46
C LEU A 130 -7.37 9.37 -3.95
N GLU A 131 -7.58 9.56 -2.64
CA GLU A 131 -7.64 10.88 -2.02
C GLU A 131 -6.31 11.64 -2.11
N GLN A 132 -5.17 10.96 -1.93
CA GLN A 132 -3.85 11.56 -2.14
C GLN A 132 -3.63 11.94 -3.62
N ILE A 133 -4.04 11.08 -4.56
CA ILE A 133 -3.97 11.36 -6.00
C ILE A 133 -4.81 12.60 -6.32
N LYS A 134 -6.06 12.63 -5.85
CA LYS A 134 -6.98 13.75 -6.02
C LYS A 134 -6.34 15.08 -5.63
N SER A 135 -5.68 15.11 -4.48
CA SER A 135 -5.02 16.32 -3.95
C SER A 135 -3.89 16.85 -4.84
N LYS A 136 -3.37 16.04 -5.77
CA LYS A 136 -2.31 16.43 -6.70
C LYS A 136 -2.79 16.72 -8.11
N VAL A 137 -3.79 15.98 -8.58
CA VAL A 137 -4.23 16.07 -9.98
C VAL A 137 -5.43 17.01 -10.17
N VAL A 138 -6.11 17.41 -9.09
CA VAL A 138 -7.27 18.31 -9.12
C VAL A 138 -6.96 19.63 -8.40
N PRO A 139 -7.22 20.79 -9.03
CA PRO A 139 -7.42 20.97 -10.46
C PRO A 139 -6.09 20.84 -11.21
N GLY A 140 -6.08 20.18 -12.36
CA GLY A 140 -4.86 19.97 -13.14
C GLY A 140 -5.16 19.59 -14.58
N GLN A 141 -4.12 19.40 -15.39
CA GLN A 141 -4.27 19.03 -16.81
C GLN A 141 -4.97 17.68 -17.00
N ALA A 142 -4.75 16.73 -16.08
CA ALA A 142 -5.39 15.41 -16.13
C ALA A 142 -6.87 15.46 -15.70
N PHE A 143 -7.21 16.34 -14.74
CA PHE A 143 -8.57 16.52 -14.24
C PHE A 143 -8.84 18.01 -13.99
N PRO A 144 -9.53 18.68 -14.93
CA PRO A 144 -9.89 20.09 -14.81
C PRO A 144 -10.75 20.38 -13.58
N ASP A 145 -11.59 19.42 -13.18
CA ASP A 145 -12.48 19.55 -12.03
C ASP A 145 -12.61 18.29 -11.16
N PHE A 146 -13.24 18.49 -10.01
CA PHE A 146 -13.51 17.42 -9.04
C PHE A 146 -14.54 16.39 -9.53
N CYS A 147 -15.46 16.79 -10.40
CA CYS A 147 -16.53 15.94 -10.89
C CYS A 147 -15.98 14.84 -11.82
N GLU A 148 -15.06 15.19 -12.72
CA GLU A 148 -14.40 14.23 -13.62
C GLU A 148 -13.59 13.19 -12.84
N PHE A 149 -12.80 13.64 -11.85
CA PHE A 149 -12.06 12.72 -11.00
C PHE A 149 -13.00 11.80 -10.21
N THR A 150 -14.12 12.33 -9.70
CA THR A 150 -15.10 11.54 -8.94
C THR A 150 -15.75 10.47 -9.81
N LYS A 151 -16.08 10.78 -11.08
CA LYS A 151 -16.59 9.79 -12.04
C LYS A 151 -15.59 8.65 -12.25
N LEU A 152 -14.31 8.97 -12.44
CA LEU A 152 -13.26 7.97 -12.58
C LEU A 152 -13.11 7.12 -11.32
N ARG A 153 -12.99 7.75 -10.15
CA ARG A 153 -12.92 7.07 -8.85
C ARG A 153 -14.05 6.07 -8.68
N ASN A 154 -15.28 6.49 -8.92
CA ASN A 154 -16.46 5.62 -8.79
C ASN A 154 -16.39 4.45 -9.78
N ALA A 155 -16.00 4.72 -11.04
CA ALA A 155 -15.86 3.68 -12.06
C ALA A 155 -14.80 2.62 -11.69
N VAL A 156 -13.68 3.05 -11.11
CA VAL A 156 -12.60 2.16 -10.64
C VAL A 156 -13.06 1.38 -9.41
N VAL A 157 -13.60 2.04 -8.38
CA VAL A 157 -14.05 1.38 -7.14
C VAL A 157 -15.12 0.33 -7.43
N MET A 158 -16.07 0.61 -8.31
CA MET A 158 -17.11 -0.36 -8.71
C MET A 158 -16.51 -1.64 -9.33
N ARG A 159 -15.44 -1.52 -10.11
CA ARG A 159 -14.76 -2.67 -10.74
C ARG A 159 -13.88 -3.45 -9.76
N VAL A 160 -13.29 -2.75 -8.80
CA VAL A 160 -12.37 -3.30 -7.81
C VAL A 160 -13.12 -4.02 -6.69
N ALA A 161 -14.27 -3.50 -6.23
CA ALA A 161 -15.03 -4.01 -5.10
C ALA A 161 -15.31 -5.54 -5.13
N PRO A 162 -15.88 -6.13 -6.19
CA PRO A 162 -16.15 -7.58 -6.22
C PRO A 162 -14.87 -8.42 -6.19
N ARG A 163 -13.77 -7.88 -6.73
CA ARG A 163 -12.46 -8.55 -6.76
C ARG A 163 -11.78 -8.48 -5.40
N ILE A 164 -11.95 -7.39 -4.66
CA ILE A 164 -11.50 -7.26 -3.27
C ILE A 164 -12.19 -8.30 -2.40
N GLU A 165 -13.50 -8.49 -2.53
CA GLU A 165 -14.21 -9.46 -1.69
C GLU A 165 -13.67 -10.89 -1.91
N SER A 166 -13.44 -11.27 -3.17
CA SER A 166 -12.79 -12.55 -3.50
C SER A 166 -11.39 -12.68 -2.90
N LEU A 167 -10.60 -11.60 -2.92
CA LEU A 167 -9.28 -11.55 -2.31
C LEU A 167 -9.36 -11.68 -0.79
N ALA A 168 -10.31 -10.99 -0.16
CA ALA A 168 -10.53 -10.99 1.28
C ALA A 168 -10.88 -12.38 1.80
N ARG A 169 -11.73 -13.14 1.08
CA ARG A 169 -12.03 -14.55 1.41
C ARG A 169 -10.76 -15.40 1.47
N LYS A 170 -9.91 -15.32 0.44
CA LYS A 170 -8.64 -16.07 0.39
C LYS A 170 -7.69 -15.70 1.53
N VAL A 171 -7.64 -14.42 1.90
CA VAL A 171 -6.82 -13.94 3.02
C VAL A 171 -7.39 -14.45 4.36
N ALA A 172 -8.70 -14.41 4.54
CA ALA A 172 -9.38 -14.86 5.75
C ALA A 172 -9.29 -16.38 5.97
N GLU A 173 -9.30 -17.17 4.89
CA GLU A 173 -9.14 -18.64 4.94
C GLU A 173 -7.75 -19.08 5.43
N ALA A 174 -6.71 -18.32 5.08
CA ALA A 174 -5.32 -18.64 5.41
C ALA A 174 -4.53 -17.38 5.83
N PRO A 175 -4.85 -16.78 7.00
CA PRO A 175 -4.27 -15.51 7.43
C PRO A 175 -2.77 -15.57 7.69
N ASP A 176 -2.21 -16.77 7.91
CA ASP A 176 -0.78 -16.97 8.12
C ASP A 176 0.02 -17.15 6.81
N GLN A 177 -0.66 -17.44 5.68
CA GLN A 177 -0.01 -17.77 4.40
C GLN A 177 -0.16 -16.67 3.34
N GLY A 178 -1.19 -15.82 3.49
CA GLY A 178 -1.56 -14.82 2.49
C GLY A 178 -2.17 -15.43 1.21
N PRO A 179 -2.76 -14.62 0.33
CA PRO A 179 -3.44 -15.10 -0.86
C PRO A 179 -2.45 -15.68 -1.88
N ARG A 180 -2.73 -16.89 -2.37
CA ARG A 180 -2.00 -17.48 -3.50
C ARG A 180 -2.38 -16.75 -4.78
N MET A 181 -1.42 -16.02 -5.35
CA MET A 181 -1.57 -15.39 -6.65
C MET A 181 -1.50 -16.45 -7.75
N PRO A 182 -2.40 -16.44 -8.75
CA PRO A 182 -2.21 -17.23 -9.95
C PRO A 182 -0.89 -16.82 -10.63
N PRO A 183 -0.17 -17.76 -11.25
CA PRO A 183 1.08 -17.46 -11.93
C PRO A 183 0.83 -16.41 -13.02
N VAL A 184 1.48 -15.25 -12.86
CA VAL A 184 1.49 -14.19 -13.86
C VAL A 184 2.22 -14.69 -15.10
N ARG A 185 1.59 -14.62 -16.28
CA ARG A 185 2.21 -15.00 -17.56
C ARG A 185 3.51 -14.21 -17.77
N LYS A 186 4.53 -14.84 -18.37
CA LYS A 186 5.88 -14.26 -18.53
C LYS A 186 5.87 -12.87 -19.17
N ALA A 187 5.08 -12.67 -20.22
CA ALA A 187 4.94 -11.39 -20.91
C ALA A 187 4.41 -10.25 -20.01
N GLU A 188 3.44 -10.55 -19.15
CA GLU A 188 2.88 -9.60 -18.18
C GLU A 188 3.93 -9.23 -17.11
N ARG A 189 4.71 -10.22 -16.67
CA ARG A 189 5.80 -10.02 -15.71
C ARG A 189 6.91 -9.13 -16.29
N GLU A 190 7.28 -9.35 -17.56
CA GLU A 190 8.24 -8.51 -18.28
C GLU A 190 7.74 -7.08 -18.47
N ARG A 191 6.46 -6.89 -18.79
CA ARG A 191 5.84 -5.56 -18.89
C ARG A 191 5.90 -4.81 -17.55
N GLN A 192 5.52 -5.47 -16.46
CA GLN A 192 5.60 -4.90 -15.11
C GLN A 192 7.04 -4.59 -14.70
N GLN A 193 8.00 -5.46 -15.06
CA GLN A 193 9.41 -5.24 -14.75
C GLN A 193 9.99 -4.07 -15.55
N ARG A 194 9.64 -3.93 -16.84
CA ARG A 194 10.04 -2.77 -17.65
C ARG A 194 9.47 -1.46 -17.12
N ALA A 195 8.21 -1.45 -16.67
CA ALA A 195 7.61 -0.26 -16.05
C ALA A 195 8.37 0.16 -14.76
N LEU A 196 8.71 -0.81 -13.90
CA LEU A 196 9.49 -0.54 -12.67
C LEU A 196 10.93 -0.09 -12.94
N LEU A 197 11.56 -0.62 -14.00
CA LEU A 197 12.91 -0.21 -14.40
C LEU A 197 12.92 1.17 -15.05
N ALA A 198 11.91 1.51 -15.85
CA ALA A 198 11.77 2.85 -16.42
C ALA A 198 11.70 3.93 -15.33
N PHE A 199 11.01 3.64 -14.23
CA PHE A 199 10.97 4.51 -13.05
C PHE A 199 12.34 4.64 -12.37
N SER A 200 13.10 3.54 -12.25
CA SER A 200 14.42 3.55 -11.63
C SER A 200 15.49 4.29 -12.44
N LEU A 201 15.22 4.53 -13.73
CA LEU A 201 16.11 5.20 -14.67
C LEU A 201 15.72 6.66 -14.92
N GLN A 202 14.62 7.17 -14.35
CA GLN A 202 14.32 8.58 -14.44
C GLN A 202 15.34 9.38 -13.61
N PRO A 203 16.10 10.30 -14.22
CA PRO A 203 17.04 11.12 -13.48
C PRO A 203 16.26 11.92 -12.43
N CYS A 204 16.74 11.90 -11.19
CA CYS A 204 16.28 12.81 -10.15
C CYS A 204 16.60 14.23 -10.63
N SER A 205 15.65 14.87 -11.29
CA SER A 205 15.72 16.29 -11.64
C SER A 205 15.69 17.08 -10.34
N GLY A 206 16.86 17.24 -9.71
CA GLY A 206 17.06 18.17 -8.62
C GLY A 206 16.88 19.58 -9.17
N THR A 207 15.66 20.10 -9.10
CA THR A 207 15.38 21.53 -9.25
C THR A 207 15.84 22.22 -7.98
N HIS A 208 17.14 22.50 -7.90
CA HIS A 208 17.65 23.62 -7.13
C HIS A 208 17.64 24.84 -8.05
N GLY A 209 16.62 25.67 -7.89
CA GLY A 209 16.59 27.07 -8.33
C GLY A 209 16.36 27.94 -7.10
#